data_AF-A0A820SVA8-F1
#
_entry.id   AF-A0A820SVA8-F1
#
_cell.length_a   1.000
_cell.length_b   1.000
_cell.length_c   1.000
_cell.angle_alpha   90.00
_cell.angle_beta   90.00
_cell.angle_gamma   90.00
#
_symmetry.space_group_name_H-M   'P 1'
#
loop_
_entity.id
_entity.type
_entity.pdbx_description
1 polymer ?
#
loop_
_entity_poly.entity_id
_entity_poly.type
_entity_poly.pdbx_seq_one_letter_code
_entity_poly.pdbx_strand_id
1 'polypeptide(L)'
;VFTRGSTGIPKMTQIRHRNLIECIQSLCYIDLLNNKDTIIQMAQCSYDVHVQEILGTLMIGATLIMLHPQGNLDIDYILRIVYEKQITYLQSVPAYLNNIDEFVLKYNKSKIFTLRNLDIGGKDFIACVEIFNIYIL
;
A
#
# COMPACT_ATOMS: atom_id res chain seq x y z
N VAL A 1 -4.17 -2.36 17.71
CA VAL A 1 -3.29 -3.29 16.95
C VAL A 1 -2.42 -4.06 17.93
N PHE A 2 -2.24 -5.37 17.74
CA PHE A 2 -1.37 -6.19 18.60
C PHE A 2 -0.06 -6.48 17.88
N THR A 3 1.07 -6.31 18.56
CA THR A 3 2.41 -6.59 18.03
C THR A 3 3.10 -7.66 18.87
N ARG A 4 4.01 -8.43 18.27
CA ARG A 4 4.86 -9.38 19.01
C ARG A 4 5.70 -8.60 20.03
N GLY A 5 5.47 -8.85 21.31
CA GLY A 5 6.32 -8.31 22.37
C GLY A 5 7.62 -9.10 22.50
N SER A 6 8.70 -8.43 22.89
CA SER A 6 10.00 -9.05 23.15
C SER A 6 9.96 -10.10 24.27
N THR A 7 8.94 -10.08 25.12
CA THR A 7 8.69 -11.03 26.21
C THR A 7 7.85 -12.24 25.79
N GLY A 8 7.49 -12.34 24.51
CA GLY A 8 6.55 -13.36 24.00
C GLY A 8 5.07 -13.02 24.22
N ILE A 9 4.76 -12.03 25.06
CA ILE A 9 3.40 -11.54 25.30
C ILE A 9 3.11 -10.40 24.31
N PRO A 10 2.01 -10.47 23.52
CA PRO A 10 1.65 -9.40 22.60
C PRO A 10 1.42 -8.07 23.34
N LYS A 11 1.97 -6.98 22.79
CA LYS A 11 1.69 -5.62 23.29
C LYS A 11 0.58 -5.01 22.47
N MET A 12 -0.37 -4.36 23.13
CA MET A 12 -1.42 -3.59 22.47
C MET A 12 -0.93 -2.17 22.23
N THR A 13 -1.00 -1.72 20.98
CA THR A 13 -0.89 -0.30 20.63
C THR A 13 -2.29 0.25 20.36
N GLN A 14 -2.68 1.25 21.15
CA GLN A 14 -3.90 2.02 20.93
C GLN A 14 -3.65 3.06 19.84
N ILE A 15 -4.50 3.08 18.82
CA ILE A 15 -4.49 4.09 17.76
C ILE A 15 -5.74 4.94 17.95
N ARG A 16 -5.57 6.26 18.09
CA ARG A 16 -6.69 7.20 18.22
C ARG A 16 -7.07 7.74 16.84
N HIS A 17 -8.34 8.12 16.65
CA HIS A 17 -8.82 8.75 15.42
C HIS A 17 -7.94 9.92 14.97
N ARG A 18 -7.52 10.79 15.91
CA ARG A 18 -6.61 11.90 15.60
C ARG A 18 -5.28 11.48 14.98
N ASN A 19 -4.73 10.32 15.36
CA ASN A 19 -3.45 9.85 14.82
C ASN A 19 -3.60 9.47 13.34
N LEU A 20 -4.71 8.81 13.00
CA LEU A 20 -5.03 8.51 11.62
C LEU A 20 -5.27 9.79 10.81
N ILE A 21 -6.03 10.75 11.35
CA ILE A 21 -6.32 12.00 10.66
C ILE A 21 -5.04 12.80 10.39
N GLU A 22 -4.19 12.98 11.40
CA GLU A 22 -2.91 13.68 11.28
C GLU A 22 -2.01 12.97 10.25
N CYS A 23 -1.97 11.64 10.24
CA CYS A 23 -1.20 10.86 9.26
C CYS A 23 -1.70 11.09 7.83
N ILE A 24 -3.00 10.93 7.56
CA ILE A 24 -3.57 11.09 6.21
C ILE A 24 -3.43 12.53 5.73
N GLN A 25 -3.69 13.52 6.60
CA GLN A 25 -3.48 14.94 6.26
C GLN A 25 -2.02 15.23 5.93
N SER A 26 -1.07 14.62 6.64
CA SER A 26 0.35 14.79 6.34
C SER A 26 0.70 14.21 4.96
N LEU A 27 0.19 13.02 4.62
CA LEU A 27 0.38 12.42 3.29
C LEU A 27 -0.24 13.29 2.18
N CYS A 28 -1.42 13.87 2.41
CA CYS A 28 -2.03 14.80 1.47
C CYS A 28 -1.24 16.10 1.32
N TYR A 29 -0.70 16.63 2.42
CA TYR A 29 0.06 17.88 2.40
C TYR A 29 1.32 17.79 1.53
N ILE A 30 1.97 16.63 1.51
CA ILE A 30 3.14 16.35 0.65
C ILE A 30 2.76 15.71 -0.69
N ASP A 31 1.48 15.77 -1.07
CA ASP A 31 0.91 15.19 -2.30
C ASP A 31 1.21 13.69 -2.50
N LEU A 32 1.49 12.92 -1.45
CA LEU A 32 1.60 11.45 -1.58
C LEU A 32 0.23 10.76 -1.69
N LEU A 33 -0.85 11.45 -1.33
CA LEU A 33 -2.20 10.92 -1.40
C LEU A 33 -3.21 12.04 -1.70
N ASN A 34 -4.12 11.83 -2.64
CA ASN A 34 -5.18 12.78 -2.95
C ASN A 34 -6.47 12.10 -3.40
N ASN A 35 -7.53 12.88 -3.57
CA ASN A 35 -8.88 12.37 -3.87
C ASN A 35 -9.02 11.73 -5.27
N LYS A 36 -8.02 11.84 -6.14
CA LYS A 36 -8.01 11.17 -7.45
C LYS A 36 -7.37 9.80 -7.39
N ASP A 37 -6.79 9.43 -6.24
CA ASP A 37 -6.11 8.15 -6.11
C ASP A 37 -7.09 6.97 -6.09
N THR A 38 -6.61 5.86 -6.64
CA THR A 38 -7.23 4.54 -6.50
C THR A 38 -6.31 3.67 -5.66
N ILE A 39 -6.79 3.28 -4.49
CA ILE A 39 -6.03 2.59 -3.45
C ILE A 39 -6.53 1.15 -3.35
N ILE A 40 -5.62 0.21 -3.20
CA ILE A 40 -5.94 -1.21 -2.99
C ILE A 40 -5.97 -1.53 -1.49
N GLN A 41 -6.98 -2.26 -1.04
CA GLN A 41 -7.03 -2.82 0.30
C GLN A 41 -6.32 -4.18 0.28
N MET A 42 -5.10 -4.24 0.83
CA MET A 42 -4.25 -5.43 0.79
C MET A 42 -3.83 -5.90 2.18
N ALA A 43 -3.65 -4.99 3.13
CA ALA A 43 -3.21 -5.33 4.47
C ALA A 43 -4.23 -6.20 5.21
N GLN A 44 -3.77 -7.17 6.01
CA GLN A 44 -4.66 -7.93 6.88
C GLN A 44 -5.13 -7.07 8.06
N CYS A 45 -6.35 -7.31 8.57
CA CYS A 45 -6.95 -6.54 9.66
C CYS A 45 -6.17 -6.52 10.98
N SER A 46 -5.19 -7.43 11.14
CA SER A 46 -4.25 -7.45 12.26
C SER A 46 -3.20 -6.34 12.21
N TYR A 47 -3.01 -5.68 11.07
CA TYR A 47 -2.06 -4.58 10.87
C TYR A 47 -2.78 -3.23 10.90
N ASP A 48 -2.06 -2.19 11.32
CA ASP A 48 -2.53 -0.79 11.31
C ASP A 48 -2.80 -0.28 9.90
N VAL A 49 -1.98 -0.68 8.93
CA VAL A 49 -2.13 -0.32 7.51
C VAL A 49 -3.53 -0.64 6.98
N HIS A 50 -4.18 -1.71 7.44
CA HIS A 50 -5.56 -2.03 7.03
C HIS A 50 -6.56 -0.91 7.35
N VAL A 51 -6.41 -0.26 8.52
CA VAL A 51 -7.26 0.87 8.90
C VAL A 51 -6.93 2.11 8.06
N GLN A 52 -5.65 2.32 7.76
CA GLN A 52 -5.19 3.42 6.91
C GLN A 52 -5.73 3.28 5.47
N GLU A 53 -5.60 2.11 4.85
CA GLU A 53 -6.10 1.82 3.51
C GLU A 53 -7.60 2.10 3.40
N ILE A 54 -8.41 1.60 4.34
CA ILE A 54 -9.87 1.76 4.27
C ILE A 54 -10.29 3.18 4.62
N LEU A 55 -10.00 3.61 5.85
CA LEU A 55 -10.52 4.87 6.36
C LEU A 55 -9.82 6.08 5.74
N GLY A 56 -8.51 5.99 5.46
CA GLY A 56 -7.77 7.05 4.79
C GLY A 56 -8.29 7.34 3.39
N THR A 57 -8.57 6.28 2.62
CA THR A 57 -9.19 6.40 1.29
C THR A 57 -10.53 7.11 1.36
N LEU A 58 -11.41 6.68 2.27
CA LEU A 58 -12.74 7.26 2.42
C LEU A 58 -12.69 8.71 2.92
N MET A 59 -11.75 9.02 3.82
CA MET A 59 -11.59 10.36 4.38
C MET A 59 -11.27 11.43 3.33
N ILE A 60 -10.54 11.07 2.27
CA ILE A 60 -10.13 12.01 1.22
C ILE A 60 -11.03 11.94 -0.01
N GLY A 61 -12.04 11.06 -0.03
CA GLY A 61 -12.91 10.85 -1.19
C GLY A 61 -12.25 10.13 -2.36
N ALA A 62 -11.21 9.33 -2.10
CA ALA A 62 -10.53 8.50 -3.09
C ALA A 62 -11.29 7.17 -3.32
N THR A 63 -10.83 6.38 -4.29
CA THR A 63 -11.43 5.08 -4.63
C THR A 63 -10.72 3.93 -3.93
N LEU A 64 -11.47 3.04 -3.27
CA LEU A 64 -10.93 1.83 -2.63
C LEU A 64 -11.27 0.58 -3.46
N ILE A 65 -10.26 -0.23 -3.77
CA ILE A 65 -10.41 -1.52 -4.45
C ILE A 65 -10.16 -2.65 -3.45
N MET A 66 -11.19 -3.47 -3.24
CA MET A 66 -11.11 -4.65 -2.37
C MET A 66 -10.60 -5.85 -3.17
N LEU A 67 -9.62 -6.56 -2.62
CA LEU A 67 -9.21 -7.86 -3.16
C LEU A 67 -10.23 -8.94 -2.79
N HIS A 68 -10.26 -10.03 -3.57
CA HIS A 68 -10.94 -11.25 -3.15
C HIS A 68 -10.28 -11.83 -1.88
N PRO A 69 -11.00 -12.63 -1.07
CA PRO A 69 -10.43 -13.31 0.09
C PRO A 69 -9.14 -14.04 -0.27
N GLN A 70 -8.09 -13.86 0.53
CA GLN A 70 -6.74 -14.41 0.31
C GLN A 70 -6.01 -13.93 -0.96
N GLY A 71 -6.60 -13.00 -1.73
CA GLY A 71 -5.97 -12.46 -2.94
C GLY A 71 -4.65 -11.74 -2.66
N ASN A 72 -4.44 -11.28 -1.43
CA ASN A 72 -3.17 -10.67 -1.01
C ASN A 72 -1.98 -11.67 -0.98
N LEU A 73 -2.23 -12.99 -1.10
CA LEU A 73 -1.21 -14.04 -1.18
C LEU A 73 -0.83 -14.39 -2.63
N ASP A 74 -1.58 -13.90 -3.62
CA ASP A 74 -1.36 -14.19 -5.04
C ASP A 74 -0.81 -12.94 -5.74
N ILE A 75 0.50 -12.97 -6.01
CA ILE A 75 1.22 -11.84 -6.60
C ILE A 75 0.80 -11.55 -8.04
N ASP A 76 0.58 -12.59 -8.86
CA ASP A 76 0.12 -12.44 -10.24
C ASP A 76 -1.28 -11.80 -10.26
N TYR A 77 -2.16 -12.19 -9.32
CA TYR A 77 -3.47 -11.56 -9.15
C TYR A 77 -3.39 -10.09 -8.73
N ILE A 78 -2.58 -9.76 -7.72
CA ILE A 78 -2.40 -8.36 -7.28
C ILE A 78 -1.95 -7.49 -8.44
N LEU A 79 -0.93 -7.94 -9.18
CA LEU A 79 -0.36 -7.17 -10.28
C LEU A 79 -1.34 -7.03 -11.46
N ARG A 80 -2.18 -8.04 -11.70
CA ARG A 80 -3.32 -7.93 -12.62
C ARG A 80 -4.32 -6.88 -12.14
N ILE A 81 -4.68 -6.85 -10.86
CA ILE A 81 -5.59 -5.85 -10.29
C ILE A 81 -5.00 -4.44 -10.37
N VAL A 82 -3.71 -4.29 -10.05
CA VAL A 82 -2.98 -3.01 -10.19
C VAL A 82 -3.17 -2.45 -11.59
N TYR A 83 -2.97 -3.30 -12.61
CA TYR A 83 -3.16 -2.92 -13.99
C TYR A 83 -4.63 -2.68 -14.37
N GLU A 84 -5.53 -3.64 -14.14
CA GLU A 84 -6.92 -3.59 -14.61
C GLU A 84 -7.74 -2.50 -13.91
N LYS A 85 -7.46 -2.24 -12.64
CA LYS A 85 -8.17 -1.24 -11.82
C LYS A 85 -7.45 0.10 -11.76
N GLN A 86 -6.33 0.24 -12.46
CA GLN A 86 -5.55 1.47 -12.53
C GLN A 86 -5.17 2.00 -11.14
N ILE A 87 -4.66 1.12 -10.29
CA ILE A 87 -4.25 1.48 -8.92
C ILE A 87 -3.15 2.54 -8.99
N THR A 88 -3.29 3.60 -8.20
CA THR A 88 -2.34 4.74 -8.17
C THR A 88 -1.56 4.83 -6.85
N TYR A 89 -2.06 4.22 -5.78
CA TYR A 89 -1.38 4.18 -4.49
C TYR A 89 -1.42 2.76 -3.92
N LEU A 90 -0.25 2.25 -3.53
CA LEU A 90 -0.06 0.93 -2.94
C LEU A 90 0.85 1.04 -1.72
N GLN A 91 0.43 0.45 -0.60
CA GLN A 91 1.28 0.20 0.56
C GLN A 91 1.71 -1.26 0.55
N SER A 92 2.99 -1.52 0.73
CA SER A 92 3.54 -2.88 0.63
C SER A 92 4.72 -3.11 1.58
N VAL A 93 5.21 -4.35 1.61
CA VAL A 93 6.45 -4.73 2.29
C VAL A 93 7.53 -5.07 1.26
N PRO A 94 8.83 -4.97 1.59
CA PRO A 94 9.92 -5.18 0.63
C PRO A 94 9.84 -6.51 -0.15
N ALA A 95 9.29 -7.57 0.46
CA ALA A 95 9.13 -8.87 -0.18
C ALA A 95 8.29 -8.83 -1.47
N TYR A 96 7.36 -7.86 -1.62
CA TYR A 96 6.57 -7.71 -2.84
C TYR A 96 7.36 -7.07 -3.99
N LEU A 97 8.38 -6.24 -3.70
CA LEU A 97 9.18 -5.55 -4.71
C LEU A 97 9.92 -6.51 -5.64
N ASN A 98 10.51 -7.55 -5.08
CA ASN A 98 11.30 -8.53 -5.84
C ASN A 98 10.49 -9.22 -6.95
N ASN A 99 9.16 -9.24 -6.82
CA ASN A 99 8.26 -9.85 -7.81
C ASN A 99 7.75 -8.85 -8.87
N ILE A 100 7.94 -7.54 -8.66
CA ILE A 100 7.52 -6.52 -9.62
C ILE A 100 8.39 -6.60 -10.88
N ASP A 101 9.71 -6.77 -10.72
CA ASP A 101 10.65 -6.89 -11.85
C ASP A 101 10.28 -8.09 -12.75
N GLU A 102 10.00 -9.25 -12.16
CA GLU A 102 9.60 -10.45 -12.89
C GLU A 102 8.29 -10.24 -13.66
N PHE A 103 7.33 -9.51 -13.08
CA PHE A 103 6.06 -9.21 -13.73
C PHE A 103 6.20 -8.22 -14.90
N VAL A 104 6.99 -7.16 -14.74
CA VAL A 104 7.26 -6.19 -15.81
C VAL A 104 7.86 -6.91 -17.03
N LEU A 105 8.80 -7.82 -16.79
CA LEU A 105 9.42 -8.66 -17.81
C LEU A 105 8.42 -9.64 -18.44
N LYS A 106 7.63 -10.36 -17.62
CA LYS A 106 6.70 -11.42 -18.07
C LYS A 106 5.58 -10.90 -18.96
N TYR A 107 5.06 -9.69 -18.71
CA TYR A 107 3.90 -9.17 -19.44
C TYR A 107 4.26 -8.17 -20.55
N ASN A 108 5.55 -7.83 -20.75
CA ASN A 108 6.03 -6.89 -21.77
C ASN A 108 5.21 -5.59 -21.83
N LYS A 109 4.78 -5.10 -20.66
CA LYS A 109 3.95 -3.91 -20.56
C LYS A 109 4.81 -2.77 -20.06
N SER A 110 5.54 -2.15 -20.99
CA SER A 110 6.27 -0.89 -20.82
C SER A 110 5.41 0.32 -20.37
N LYS A 111 4.12 0.10 -20.02
CA LYS A 111 3.12 1.11 -19.66
C LYS A 111 2.36 0.80 -18.35
N ILE A 112 2.87 -0.08 -17.47
CA ILE A 112 2.12 -0.52 -16.28
C ILE A 112 1.85 0.57 -15.24
N PHE A 113 2.60 1.67 -15.20
CA PHE A 113 2.61 2.45 -13.95
C PHE A 113 1.53 3.53 -13.91
N THR A 114 0.30 3.09 -13.64
CA THR A 114 -0.74 3.92 -13.01
C THR A 114 -0.36 4.27 -11.58
N LEU A 115 0.50 3.45 -10.96
CA LEU A 115 1.10 3.70 -9.66
C LEU A 115 1.85 5.03 -9.69
N ARG A 116 1.30 5.98 -8.94
CA ARG A 116 1.88 7.28 -8.64
C ARG A 116 2.81 7.18 -7.44
N ASN A 117 2.40 6.40 -6.43
CA ASN A 117 3.13 6.22 -5.17
C ASN A 117 3.14 4.76 -4.73
N LEU A 118 4.31 4.30 -4.27
CA LEU A 118 4.51 3.02 -3.60
C LEU A 118 5.15 3.27 -2.23
N ASP A 119 4.36 3.08 -1.18
CA ASP A 119 4.82 3.18 0.19
C ASP A 119 5.27 1.81 0.69
N ILE A 120 6.50 1.73 1.21
CA ILE A 120 7.14 0.47 1.58
C ILE A 120 7.52 0.53 3.06
N GLY A 121 6.75 -0.21 3.85
CA GLY A 121 6.92 -0.31 5.29
C GLY A 121 7.45 -1.68 5.72
N GLY A 122 8.16 -1.72 6.85
CA GLY A 122 8.66 -2.97 7.42
C GLY A 122 9.77 -2.74 8.44
N LYS A 123 10.16 -3.80 9.15
CA LYS A 123 11.16 -3.74 10.23
C LYS A 123 12.56 -3.30 9.76
N ASP A 124 12.82 -3.46 8.46
CA ASP A 124 14.12 -3.19 7.83
C ASP A 124 14.04 -2.12 6.73
N PHE A 125 12.88 -1.46 6.57
CA PHE A 125 12.65 -0.46 5.52
C PHE A 125 11.54 0.51 5.94
N ILE A 126 11.87 1.80 6.05
CA ILE A 126 10.89 2.90 6.07
C ILE A 126 11.34 3.83 4.95
N ALA A 127 10.82 3.61 3.75
CA ALA A 127 11.03 4.51 2.63
C ALA A 127 9.72 4.64 1.86
N CYS A 128 9.21 5.85 1.76
CA CYS A 128 8.25 6.16 0.71
C CYS A 128 9.06 6.27 -0.58
N VAL A 129 8.84 5.34 -1.50
CA VAL A 129 9.46 5.42 -2.82
C VAL A 129 8.45 6.14 -3.71
N GLU A 130 8.66 7.43 -3.93
CA GLU A 130 8.07 8.07 -5.10
C GLU A 130 8.60 7.32 -6.33
N ILE A 131 7.73 6.57 -7.02
CA ILE A 131 8.11 5.94 -8.30
C ILE A 131 8.08 7.03 -9.38
N PHE A 132 8.95 8.02 -9.26
CA PHE A 132 9.39 8.83 -10.40
C PHE A 132 10.66 8.17 -10.94
N ASN A 133 10.51 7.18 -11.84
CA ASN A 133 11.58 6.45 -12.54
C ASN A 133 12.30 5.34 -11.76
N ILE A 134 11.67 4.17 -11.59
CA ILE A 134 12.44 2.92 -11.40
C ILE A 134 12.82 2.27 -12.75
N TYR A 135 12.34 2.78 -13.89
CA TYR A 135 12.78 2.32 -15.21
C TYR A 135 13.03 3.48 -16.19
N ILE A 136 14.15 4.18 -15.98
CA ILE A 136 15.00 4.57 -17.12
C ILE A 136 16.39 4.03 -16.78
N LEU A 137 16.61 2.77 -17.14
CA LEU A 137 17.81 2.22 -17.76
C LEU A 137 17.49 0.80 -18.27
#